data_AF-A0AAV4W757-F1
#
_entry.id   AF-A0AAV4W757-F1
#
_cell.length_a   1.000
_cell.length_b   1.000
_cell.length_c   1.000
_cell.angle_alpha   90.00
_cell.angle_beta   90.00
_cell.angle_gamma   90.00
#
_symmetry.space_group_name_H-M   'P 1'
#
loop_
_entity.id
_entity.type
_entity.pdbx_description
1 polymer ?
#
loop_
_entity_poly.entity_id
_entity_poly.type
_entity_poly.pdbx_seq_one_letter_code
_entity_poly.pdbx_strand_id
1 'polypeptide(L)'
;MPQFLWLLLIKLCLAQVFGNVYDRDNVNSCERFNGRICNGPEKGVCERGECRCMAGWTGSDCACRDTNETCLAPNGKICTGHGECVCGVCKCRSSEEGTYSGVFCERSSTYPLKCDEFRECVECQIFPYDNDVPAENCNSCIFISIGVDKVEIQKDTEKLCTFYDDKDCRFTFKYEMDDEDVPIVRAKRRKDCPVPGVY
;
A
#
# COMPACT_ATOMS: atom_id res chain seq x y z
N MET A 1 58.51 54.75 13.49
CA MET A 1 57.03 54.76 13.49
C MET A 1 56.39 54.79 12.08
N PRO A 2 56.92 54.07 11.05
CA PRO A 2 56.04 53.68 9.94
C PRO A 2 56.14 52.19 9.49
N GLN A 3 57.14 51.42 9.93
CA GLN A 3 57.30 50.02 9.51
C GLN A 3 56.31 49.03 10.16
N PHE A 4 55.78 49.33 11.34
CA PHE A 4 54.84 48.44 12.03
C PHE A 4 53.40 48.54 11.50
N LEU A 5 52.99 49.70 10.95
CA LEU A 5 51.67 49.86 10.33
C LEU A 5 51.55 49.10 8.99
N TRP A 6 52.63 49.04 8.21
CA TRP A 6 52.68 48.29 6.95
C TRP A 6 52.54 46.78 7.17
N LEU A 7 53.20 46.23 8.21
CA LEU A 7 53.04 44.82 8.60
C LEU A 7 51.64 44.50 9.13
N LEU A 8 50.97 45.45 9.80
CA LEU A 8 49.58 45.27 10.25
C LEU A 8 48.59 45.29 9.07
N LEU A 9 48.80 46.18 8.09
CA LEU A 9 47.97 46.25 6.88
C LEU A 9 48.17 45.02 5.97
N ILE A 10 49.39 44.49 5.86
CA ILE A 10 49.66 43.22 5.15
C ILE A 10 49.04 42.03 5.90
N LYS A 11 49.09 41.99 7.24
CA LYS A 11 48.40 40.95 8.04
C LYS A 11 46.88 41.02 7.93
N LEU A 12 46.29 42.22 7.89
CA LEU A 12 44.86 42.43 7.68
C LEU A 12 44.44 42.09 6.23
N CYS A 13 45.30 42.34 5.24
CA CYS A 13 45.03 42.00 3.84
C CYS A 13 45.16 40.49 3.57
N LEU A 14 46.15 39.81 4.17
CA LEU A 14 46.30 38.35 4.06
C LEU A 14 45.15 37.58 4.77
N ALA A 15 44.59 38.15 5.83
CA ALA A 15 43.40 37.60 6.50
C ALA A 15 42.12 37.70 5.64
N GLN A 16 42.06 38.60 4.65
CA GLN A 16 40.93 38.70 3.71
C GLN A 16 41.09 37.83 2.45
N VAL A 17 42.32 37.38 2.13
CA VAL A 17 42.57 36.49 0.98
C VAL A 17 42.59 35.01 1.41
N PHE A 18 42.87 34.70 2.69
CA PHE A 18 42.95 33.33 3.22
C PHE A 18 42.23 33.10 4.56
N GLY A 19 41.02 33.63 4.74
CA GLY A 19 40.11 33.23 5.83
C GLY A 19 38.66 33.27 5.33
N ASN A 20 37.85 32.22 5.34
CA ASN A 20 37.89 30.99 6.10
C ASN A 20 38.14 29.78 5.18
N VAL A 21 38.94 28.82 5.64
CA VAL A 21 38.74 27.43 5.21
C VAL A 21 37.38 27.04 5.78
N TYR A 22 36.31 27.30 5.01
CA TYR A 22 35.06 26.57 5.19
C TYR A 22 35.45 25.11 5.10
N ASP A 23 35.25 24.41 6.20
CA ASP A 23 35.41 22.97 6.38
C ASP A 23 34.76 22.23 5.20
N ARG A 24 35.55 22.01 4.14
CA ARG A 24 35.15 21.29 2.93
C ARG A 24 35.15 19.78 3.15
N ASP A 25 35.48 19.33 4.35
CA ASP A 25 35.51 17.93 4.73
C ASP A 25 34.20 17.47 5.39
N ASN A 26 33.29 18.40 5.72
CA ASN A 26 32.06 18.08 6.46
C ASN A 26 30.83 17.76 5.57
N VAL A 27 30.88 18.00 4.26
CA VAL A 27 29.78 17.62 3.34
C VAL A 27 29.59 16.10 3.28
N ASN A 28 30.67 15.33 3.48
CA ASN A 28 30.61 13.86 3.46
C ASN A 28 30.23 13.23 4.81
N SER A 29 30.06 14.03 5.87
CA SER A 29 29.72 13.52 7.20
C SER A 29 28.22 13.30 7.41
N CYS A 30 27.38 13.88 6.55
CA CYS A 30 25.92 13.77 6.66
C CYS A 30 25.41 12.38 6.24
N GLU A 31 24.29 11.98 6.82
CA GLU A 31 23.62 10.72 6.49
C GLU A 31 23.15 10.66 5.03
N ARG A 32 23.11 9.45 4.49
CA ARG A 32 22.75 9.18 3.11
C ARG A 32 21.51 8.29 3.07
N PHE A 33 20.56 8.68 2.23
CA PHE A 33 19.45 7.82 1.85
C PHE A 33 19.56 7.46 0.37
N ASN A 34 19.47 6.17 0.03
CA ASN A 34 19.68 5.66 -1.33
C ASN A 34 20.95 6.19 -2.00
N GLY A 35 22.05 6.28 -1.23
CA GLY A 35 23.35 6.76 -1.70
C GLY A 35 23.50 8.29 -1.82
N ARG A 36 22.42 9.07 -1.60
CA ARG A 36 22.41 10.54 -1.70
C ARG A 36 22.44 11.17 -0.31
N ILE A 37 23.33 12.13 -0.11
CA ILE A 37 23.43 12.90 1.14
C ILE A 37 22.11 13.66 1.38
N CYS A 38 21.55 13.54 2.58
CA CYS A 38 20.29 14.17 2.99
C CYS A 38 19.12 13.90 2.02
N ASN A 39 19.09 12.71 1.42
CA ASN A 39 18.13 12.29 0.41
C ASN A 39 18.06 13.21 -0.83
N GLY A 40 19.15 13.92 -1.12
CA GLY A 40 19.27 14.84 -2.24
C GLY A 40 18.98 16.31 -1.87
N PRO A 41 19.54 17.26 -2.62
CA PRO A 41 19.40 18.70 -2.35
C PRO A 41 17.95 19.20 -2.40
N GLU A 42 17.06 18.48 -3.09
CA GLU A 42 15.64 18.78 -3.13
C GLU A 42 14.88 18.45 -1.83
N LYS A 43 15.50 17.68 -0.92
CA LYS A 43 14.91 17.26 0.35
C LYS A 43 15.71 17.69 1.57
N GLY A 44 17.01 17.93 1.43
CA GLY A 44 17.83 18.42 2.52
C GLY A 44 19.18 18.95 2.09
N VAL A 45 19.76 19.81 2.92
CA VAL A 45 21.11 20.35 2.74
C VAL A 45 21.96 19.93 3.94
N CYS A 46 23.18 19.47 3.66
CA CYS A 46 24.14 19.11 4.68
C CYS A 46 24.78 20.35 5.27
N GLU A 47 24.65 20.54 6.59
CA GLU A 47 25.22 21.67 7.32
C GLU A 47 25.92 21.17 8.57
N ARG A 48 27.24 21.38 8.62
CA ARG A 48 28.09 21.01 9.76
C ARG A 48 27.97 19.53 10.17
N GLY A 49 27.71 18.65 9.20
CA GLY A 49 27.64 17.19 9.41
C GLY A 49 26.24 16.66 9.72
N GLU A 50 25.23 17.54 9.80
CA GLU A 50 23.83 17.16 9.98
C GLU A 50 22.98 17.58 8.80
N CYS A 51 21.92 16.82 8.50
CA CYS A 51 20.99 17.17 7.45
C CYS A 51 19.93 18.16 7.94
N ARG A 52 19.88 19.34 7.30
CA ARG A 52 18.79 20.29 7.44
C ARG A 52 17.75 20.00 6.34
N CYS A 53 16.61 19.45 6.74
CA CYS A 53 15.56 19.06 5.79
C CYS A 53 14.78 20.27 5.24
N MET A 54 14.38 20.14 3.98
CA MET A 54 13.45 21.05 3.31
C MET A 54 12.03 20.83 3.84
N ALA A 55 11.16 21.84 3.67
CA ALA A 55 9.74 21.72 4.01
C ALA A 55 9.11 20.50 3.32
N GLY A 56 8.30 19.72 4.03
CA GLY A 56 7.78 18.45 3.52
C GLY A 56 8.57 17.23 4.01
N TRP A 57 9.76 17.42 4.61
CA TRP A 57 10.68 16.33 4.94
C TRP A 57 11.24 16.42 6.37
N THR A 58 11.50 15.24 6.94
CA THR A 58 12.02 15.06 8.29
C THR A 58 12.90 13.81 8.37
N GLY A 59 13.50 13.57 9.53
CA GLY A 59 14.48 12.49 9.77
C GLY A 59 15.92 12.98 9.62
N SER A 60 16.85 12.19 10.15
CA SER A 60 18.31 12.47 10.14
C SER A 60 18.91 12.50 8.74
N ASP A 61 18.25 11.86 7.77
CA ASP A 61 18.63 11.77 6.37
C ASP A 61 17.63 12.46 5.43
N CYS A 62 16.59 13.12 5.97
CA CYS A 62 15.49 13.73 5.21
C CYS A 62 14.73 12.75 4.31
N ALA A 63 14.64 11.47 4.70
CA ALA A 63 13.91 10.45 3.96
C ALA A 63 12.40 10.44 4.22
N CYS A 64 11.97 10.98 5.35
CA CYS A 64 10.62 10.83 5.86
C CYS A 64 9.76 12.04 5.49
N ARG A 65 8.51 11.82 5.07
CA ARG A 65 7.56 12.93 4.86
C ARG A 65 7.08 13.47 6.21
N ASP A 66 6.95 14.79 6.34
CA ASP A 66 6.48 15.45 7.56
C ASP A 66 4.94 15.50 7.68
N THR A 67 4.22 15.14 6.61
CA THR A 67 2.76 15.04 6.56
C THR A 67 2.26 13.61 6.37
N ASN A 68 1.01 13.38 6.78
CA ASN A 68 0.31 12.10 6.60
C ASN A 68 -0.55 12.05 5.34
N GLU A 69 -0.39 13.00 4.41
CA GLU A 69 -1.24 13.13 3.21
C GLU A 69 -1.28 11.84 2.38
N THR A 70 -0.15 11.17 2.23
CA THR A 70 -0.04 9.92 1.46
C THR A 70 -0.69 8.72 2.16
N CYS A 71 -1.04 8.85 3.44
CA CYS A 71 -1.73 7.82 4.22
C CYS A 71 -3.24 8.08 4.35
N LEU A 72 -3.76 9.18 3.81
CA LEU A 72 -5.18 9.51 3.87
C LEU A 72 -5.96 8.64 2.88
N ALA A 73 -6.77 7.72 3.41
CA ALA A 73 -7.57 6.81 2.60
C ALA A 73 -8.81 7.51 2.00
N PRO A 74 -9.48 6.92 0.99
CA PRO A 74 -10.69 7.49 0.39
C PRO A 74 -11.84 7.74 1.38
N ASN A 75 -11.86 7.01 2.50
CA ASN A 75 -12.84 7.21 3.58
C ASN A 75 -12.50 8.38 4.52
N GLY A 76 -11.46 9.16 4.21
CA GLY A 76 -11.01 10.32 4.99
C GLY A 76 -10.25 9.99 6.28
N LYS A 77 -9.92 8.72 6.53
CA LYS A 77 -9.16 8.30 7.71
C LYS A 77 -7.71 7.95 7.33
N ILE A 78 -6.77 8.26 8.23
CA ILE A 78 -5.39 7.80 8.10
C ILE A 78 -5.36 6.29 8.22
N CYS A 79 -4.83 5.60 7.20
CA CYS A 79 -4.71 4.13 7.16
C CYS A 79 -6.04 3.42 7.49
N THR A 80 -7.17 3.97 7.02
CA THR A 80 -8.54 3.46 7.27
C THR A 80 -8.92 3.41 8.76
N GLY A 81 -8.07 3.90 9.67
CA GLY A 81 -8.19 3.72 11.13
C GLY A 81 -7.61 2.40 11.67
N HIS A 82 -6.95 1.60 10.82
CA HIS A 82 -6.42 0.28 11.16
C HIS A 82 -4.89 0.22 11.17
N GLY A 83 -4.23 1.36 11.30
CA GLY A 83 -2.77 1.45 11.32
C GLY A 83 -2.27 2.84 11.68
N GLU A 84 -0.96 3.00 11.60
CA GLU A 84 -0.26 4.26 11.85
C GLU A 84 0.47 4.70 10.58
N CYS A 85 0.47 6.01 10.30
CA CYS A 85 1.25 6.54 9.18
C CYS A 85 2.69 6.78 9.63
N VAL A 86 3.65 6.09 9.01
CA VAL A 86 5.07 6.24 9.30
C VAL A 86 5.78 6.57 8.00
N CYS A 87 6.36 7.77 7.93
CA CYS A 87 7.05 8.29 6.73
C CYS A 87 6.23 8.22 5.45
N GLY A 88 4.93 8.53 5.56
CA GLY A 88 4.02 8.52 4.43
C GLY A 88 3.58 7.12 3.97
N VAL A 89 3.87 6.08 4.74
CA VAL A 89 3.44 4.70 4.48
C VAL A 89 2.65 4.19 5.68
N CYS A 90 1.53 3.52 5.42
CA CYS A 90 0.73 2.91 6.48
C CYS A 90 1.40 1.65 7.04
N LYS A 91 1.64 1.63 8.34
CA LYS A 91 1.97 0.44 9.11
C LYS A 91 0.69 -0.12 9.73
N CYS A 92 0.21 -1.23 9.18
CA CYS A 92 -1.05 -1.84 9.59
C CYS A 92 -0.94 -2.58 10.93
N ARG A 93 -2.01 -2.52 11.71
CA ARG A 93 -2.10 -3.20 12.99
C ARG A 93 -2.21 -4.71 12.80
N SER A 94 -1.54 -5.46 13.66
CA SER A 94 -1.65 -6.92 13.76
C SER A 94 -1.86 -7.31 15.22
N SER A 95 -2.90 -8.09 15.51
CA SER A 95 -3.19 -8.65 16.83
C SER A 95 -3.54 -10.14 16.73
N GLU A 96 -3.77 -10.81 17.86
CA GLU A 96 -4.21 -12.21 17.90
C GLU A 96 -5.61 -12.41 17.26
N GLU A 97 -6.43 -11.36 17.23
CA GLU A 97 -7.74 -11.36 16.57
C GLU A 97 -7.64 -11.20 15.04
N GLY A 98 -6.46 -10.85 14.51
CA GLY A 98 -6.17 -10.79 13.08
C GLY A 98 -5.27 -9.62 12.67
N THR A 99 -4.98 -9.57 11.37
CA THR A 99 -4.02 -8.66 10.75
C THR A 99 -4.70 -7.83 9.68
N TYR A 100 -4.36 -6.54 9.64
CA TYR A 100 -4.75 -5.65 8.55
C TYR A 100 -3.65 -5.56 7.49
N SER A 101 -4.04 -5.41 6.24
CA SER A 101 -3.15 -5.31 5.08
C SER A 101 -3.73 -4.39 4.00
N GLY A 102 -2.92 -4.07 3.00
CA GLY A 102 -3.27 -3.09 1.96
C GLY A 102 -2.56 -1.76 2.12
N VAL A 103 -2.67 -0.89 1.12
CA VAL A 103 -1.95 0.41 1.08
C VAL A 103 -2.41 1.31 2.21
N PHE A 104 -3.69 1.22 2.58
CA PHE A 104 -4.32 1.98 3.63
C PHE A 104 -4.89 1.08 4.73
N CYS A 105 -4.37 -0.14 4.90
CA CYS A 105 -4.84 -1.11 5.91
C CYS A 105 -6.33 -1.47 5.82
N GLU A 106 -6.87 -1.46 4.61
CA GLU A 106 -8.29 -1.67 4.30
C GLU A 106 -8.72 -3.15 4.28
N ARG A 107 -7.77 -4.09 4.27
CA ARG A 107 -8.04 -5.54 4.22
C ARG A 107 -7.80 -6.15 5.59
N SER A 108 -8.77 -6.87 6.15
CA SER A 108 -8.63 -7.57 7.44
C SER A 108 -8.58 -9.09 7.23
N SER A 109 -7.75 -9.79 8.00
CA SER A 109 -7.73 -11.25 8.07
C SER A 109 -8.72 -11.83 9.09
N THR A 110 -9.34 -10.97 9.92
CA THR A 110 -10.32 -11.37 10.96
C THR A 110 -11.67 -11.76 10.37
N TYR A 111 -12.00 -11.26 9.18
CA TYR A 111 -13.16 -11.72 8.43
C TYR A 111 -12.70 -12.85 7.51
N PRO A 112 -12.81 -14.13 7.92
CA PRO A 112 -12.55 -15.23 7.01
C PRO A 112 -13.41 -15.05 5.77
N LEU A 113 -12.82 -15.32 4.62
CA LEU A 113 -13.57 -15.33 3.38
C LEU A 113 -14.71 -16.34 3.54
N LYS A 114 -15.95 -15.89 3.38
CA LYS A 114 -17.16 -16.73 3.37
C LYS A 114 -17.28 -17.48 2.03
N CYS A 115 -16.17 -17.71 1.33
CA CYS A 115 -16.14 -18.35 0.02
C CYS A 115 -16.73 -19.77 0.09
N ASP A 116 -16.35 -20.54 1.10
CA ASP A 116 -16.85 -21.91 1.28
C ASP A 116 -18.35 -21.92 1.64
N GLU A 117 -18.80 -20.97 2.45
CA GLU A 117 -20.22 -20.80 2.81
C GLU A 117 -21.09 -20.48 1.59
N PHE A 118 -20.57 -19.66 0.67
CA PHE A 118 -21.31 -19.23 -0.52
C PHE A 118 -21.16 -20.16 -1.73
N ARG A 119 -20.19 -21.08 -1.66
CA ARG A 119 -19.82 -21.98 -2.76
C ARG A 119 -21.02 -22.76 -3.27
N GLU A 120 -21.70 -23.50 -2.40
CA GLU A 120 -22.80 -24.41 -2.78
C GLU A 120 -23.97 -23.63 -3.41
N CYS A 121 -24.29 -22.46 -2.86
CA CYS A 121 -25.33 -21.58 -3.40
C CYS A 121 -24.99 -21.03 -4.79
N VAL A 122 -23.74 -20.60 -5.00
CA VAL A 122 -23.29 -20.13 -6.31
C VAL A 122 -23.31 -21.25 -7.33
N GLU A 123 -22.83 -22.44 -6.96
CA GLU A 123 -22.85 -23.62 -7.84
C GLU A 123 -24.28 -24.00 -8.24
N CYS A 124 -25.19 -24.05 -7.27
CA CYS A 124 -26.60 -24.40 -7.50
C CYS A 124 -27.31 -23.37 -8.41
N GLN A 125 -27.14 -22.07 -8.13
CA GLN A 125 -27.89 -21.01 -8.81
C GLN A 125 -27.36 -20.70 -10.22
N ILE A 126 -26.05 -20.85 -10.45
CA ILE A 126 -25.41 -20.50 -11.73
C ILE A 126 -25.20 -21.72 -12.62
N PHE A 127 -24.96 -22.89 -12.04
CA PHE A 127 -24.65 -24.14 -12.75
C PHE A 127 -25.62 -25.28 -12.37
N PRO A 128 -26.95 -25.10 -12.51
CA PRO A 128 -27.94 -26.08 -12.05
C PRO A 128 -27.81 -27.45 -12.74
N TYR A 129 -27.35 -27.47 -14.00
CA TYR A 129 -27.21 -28.70 -14.79
C TYR A 129 -25.95 -29.51 -14.48
N ASP A 130 -24.95 -28.93 -13.82
CA ASP A 130 -23.71 -29.65 -13.50
C ASP A 130 -23.86 -30.54 -12.25
N ASN A 131 -24.88 -30.28 -11.42
CA ASN A 131 -25.09 -30.95 -10.14
C ASN A 131 -26.33 -31.87 -10.10
N ASP A 132 -27.04 -32.07 -11.22
CA ASP A 132 -28.33 -32.78 -11.25
C ASP A 132 -29.38 -32.22 -10.25
N VAL A 133 -29.21 -30.95 -9.82
CA VAL A 133 -30.11 -30.30 -8.86
C VAL A 133 -31.14 -29.47 -9.62
N PRO A 134 -32.46 -29.75 -9.49
CA PRO A 134 -33.50 -28.88 -10.00
C PRO A 134 -33.36 -27.49 -9.39
N ALA A 135 -33.47 -26.42 -10.18
CA ALA A 135 -33.32 -25.03 -9.70
C ALA A 135 -34.24 -24.69 -8.50
N GLU A 136 -35.35 -25.41 -8.35
CA GLU A 136 -36.31 -25.32 -7.25
C GLU A 136 -35.74 -25.76 -5.88
N ASN A 137 -34.62 -26.49 -5.86
CA ASN A 137 -33.97 -26.95 -4.63
C ASN A 137 -32.86 -26.00 -4.14
N CYS A 138 -32.55 -24.93 -4.87
CA CYS A 138 -31.60 -23.89 -4.46
C CYS A 138 -32.22 -22.85 -3.49
N ASN A 139 -33.44 -23.09 -3.00
CA ASN A 139 -34.24 -22.12 -2.23
C ASN A 139 -33.76 -21.86 -0.80
N SER A 140 -32.77 -22.62 -0.30
CA SER A 140 -32.19 -22.42 1.04
C SER A 140 -31.07 -21.37 1.09
N CYS A 141 -30.77 -20.71 -0.02
CA CYS A 141 -29.73 -19.69 -0.09
C CYS A 141 -30.23 -18.33 0.45
N ILE A 142 -29.43 -17.68 1.29
CA ILE A 142 -29.76 -16.36 1.86
C ILE A 142 -29.62 -15.20 0.86
N PHE A 143 -29.18 -15.49 -0.37
CA PHE A 143 -28.97 -14.52 -1.44
C PHE A 143 -29.20 -15.13 -2.82
N ILE A 144 -29.28 -14.27 -3.83
CA ILE A 144 -29.33 -14.66 -5.25
C ILE A 144 -28.05 -14.22 -5.94
N SER A 145 -27.43 -15.15 -6.66
CA SER A 145 -26.21 -14.94 -7.43
C SER A 145 -26.50 -14.26 -8.77
N ILE A 146 -25.77 -13.20 -9.08
CA ILE A 146 -25.89 -12.48 -10.35
C ILE A 146 -24.86 -13.02 -11.34
N GLY A 147 -25.33 -13.63 -12.43
CA GLY A 147 -24.46 -14.10 -13.52
C GLY A 147 -23.85 -12.95 -14.33
N VAL A 148 -22.53 -12.91 -14.44
CA VAL A 148 -21.74 -11.94 -15.23
C VAL A 148 -20.80 -12.64 -16.21
N ASP A 149 -20.33 -11.94 -17.24
CA ASP A 149 -19.41 -12.52 -18.24
C ASP A 149 -17.95 -12.58 -17.75
N LYS A 150 -17.57 -11.61 -16.91
CA LYS A 150 -16.24 -11.52 -16.28
C LYS A 150 -16.38 -11.12 -14.82
N VAL A 151 -15.51 -11.66 -13.99
CA VAL A 151 -15.41 -11.34 -12.57
C VAL A 151 -14.07 -10.66 -12.33
N GLU A 152 -14.13 -9.36 -12.02
CA GLU A 152 -12.97 -8.52 -11.72
C GLU A 152 -13.29 -7.71 -10.46
N ILE A 153 -12.31 -7.55 -9.57
CA ILE A 153 -12.44 -6.74 -8.35
C ILE A 153 -12.38 -5.28 -8.75
N GLN A 154 -13.45 -4.55 -8.46
CA GLN A 154 -13.60 -3.11 -8.75
C GLN A 154 -13.53 -2.27 -7.48
N LYS A 155 -13.88 -2.86 -6.32
CA LYS A 155 -13.83 -2.20 -5.01
C LYS A 155 -13.03 -3.06 -4.04
N ASP A 156 -12.31 -2.45 -3.11
CA ASP A 156 -11.54 -3.17 -2.08
C ASP A 156 -12.42 -3.97 -1.10
N THR A 157 -13.71 -3.62 -1.02
CA THR A 157 -14.73 -4.34 -0.25
C THR A 157 -15.09 -5.67 -0.89
N GLU A 158 -14.92 -5.81 -2.21
CA GLU A 158 -15.24 -7.04 -2.93
C GLU A 158 -14.20 -8.13 -2.63
N LYS A 159 -14.68 -9.34 -2.40
CA LYS A 159 -13.88 -10.53 -2.13
C LYS A 159 -14.00 -11.49 -3.30
N LEU A 160 -12.86 -11.98 -3.81
CA LEU A 160 -12.80 -12.93 -4.93
C LEU A 160 -12.68 -14.36 -4.40
N CYS A 161 -13.54 -15.25 -4.91
CA CYS A 161 -13.53 -16.67 -4.62
C CYS A 161 -13.30 -17.46 -5.91
N THR A 162 -12.44 -18.47 -5.86
CA THR A 162 -12.14 -19.35 -7.00
C THR A 162 -12.09 -20.79 -6.54
N PHE A 163 -12.81 -21.64 -7.26
CA PHE A 163 -12.96 -23.06 -6.97
C PHE A 163 -12.80 -23.88 -8.25
N TYR A 164 -12.59 -25.17 -8.07
CA TYR A 164 -12.46 -26.15 -9.15
C TYR A 164 -13.42 -27.31 -8.85
N ASP A 165 -14.03 -27.85 -9.90
CA ASP A 165 -14.84 -29.07 -9.82
C ASP A 165 -14.01 -30.32 -10.18
N ASP A 166 -14.65 -31.49 -10.16
CA ASP A 166 -14.02 -32.78 -10.45
C ASP A 166 -13.49 -32.92 -11.90
N LYS A 167 -13.84 -31.97 -12.79
CA LYS A 167 -13.38 -31.92 -14.19
C LYS A 167 -12.27 -30.87 -14.38
N ASP A 168 -11.68 -30.39 -13.28
CA ASP A 168 -10.74 -29.27 -13.24
C ASP A 168 -11.30 -27.97 -13.85
N CYS A 169 -12.62 -27.84 -13.96
CA CYS A 169 -13.22 -26.61 -14.44
C CYS A 169 -13.21 -25.56 -13.33
N ARG A 170 -12.59 -24.42 -13.60
CA ARG A 170 -12.52 -23.31 -12.66
C ARG A 170 -13.80 -22.49 -12.71
N PHE A 171 -14.45 -22.28 -11.57
CA PHE A 171 -15.49 -21.26 -11.44
C PHE A 171 -15.07 -20.17 -10.46
N THR A 172 -15.48 -18.95 -10.77
CA THR A 172 -15.04 -17.75 -10.06
C THR A 172 -16.24 -16.87 -9.79
N PHE A 173 -16.31 -16.35 -8.56
CA PHE A 173 -17.30 -15.35 -8.17
C PHE A 173 -16.66 -14.32 -7.25
N LYS A 174 -17.29 -13.16 -7.17
CA LYS A 174 -16.96 -12.13 -6.18
C LYS A 174 -18.18 -11.81 -5.34
N TYR A 175 -17.97 -11.35 -4.12
CA TYR A 175 -19.05 -10.87 -3.27
C TYR A 175 -18.65 -9.63 -2.48
N GLU A 176 -19.63 -8.80 -2.15
CA GLU A 176 -19.51 -7.74 -1.14
C GLU A 176 -20.68 -7.88 -0.16
N MET A 177 -20.48 -7.51 1.10
CA MET A 177 -21.58 -7.41 2.08
C MET A 177 -22.17 -6.01 1.97
N ASP A 178 -23.50 -5.90 1.96
CA ASP A 178 -24.16 -4.60 2.07
C ASP A 178 -24.22 -4.08 3.52
N ASP A 179 -24.87 -2.95 3.74
CA ASP A 179 -24.97 -2.30 5.04
C ASP A 179 -25.79 -3.11 6.07
N GLU A 180 -26.54 -4.12 5.62
CA GLU A 180 -27.34 -5.03 6.46
C GLU A 180 -26.68 -6.41 6.62
N ASP A 181 -25.40 -6.55 6.24
CA ASP A 181 -24.64 -7.81 6.24
C ASP A 181 -25.25 -8.90 5.33
N VAL A 182 -25.93 -8.49 4.25
CA VAL A 182 -26.44 -9.38 3.20
C VAL A 182 -25.42 -9.45 2.05
N PRO A 183 -25.05 -10.67 1.58
CA PRO A 183 -24.05 -10.81 0.53
C PRO A 183 -24.63 -10.51 -0.87
N ILE A 184 -23.98 -9.61 -1.60
CA ILE A 184 -24.20 -9.34 -3.01
C ILE A 184 -23.20 -10.15 -3.83
N VAL A 185 -23.65 -11.25 -4.42
CA VAL A 185 -22.77 -12.22 -5.11
C VAL A 185 -22.85 -12.09 -6.63
N ARG A 186 -21.70 -12.03 -7.29
CA ARG A 186 -21.55 -11.95 -8.76
C ARG A 186 -20.64 -13.05 -9.26
N ALA A 187 -21.18 -13.96 -10.05
CA ALA A 187 -20.48 -15.17 -10.48
C ALA A 187 -20.36 -15.22 -12.00
N LYS A 188 -19.25 -15.77 -12.50
CA LYS A 188 -19.06 -15.96 -13.94
C LYS A 188 -20.07 -16.97 -14.47
N ARG A 189 -20.79 -16.64 -15.55
CA ARG A 189 -21.83 -17.53 -16.13
C ARG A 189 -21.32 -18.85 -16.67
N ARG A 190 -20.03 -18.94 -16.99
CA ARG A 190 -19.39 -20.12 -17.59
C ARG A 190 -18.12 -20.46 -16.84
N LYS A 191 -17.95 -21.74 -16.50
CA LYS A 191 -16.70 -22.26 -15.95
C LYS A 191 -15.58 -22.19 -16.99
N ASP A 192 -14.37 -21.92 -16.53
CA ASP A 192 -13.15 -22.02 -17.33
C ASP A 192 -12.60 -23.44 -17.22
N CYS A 193 -13.00 -24.29 -18.16
CA CYS A 193 -12.53 -25.67 -18.23
C CYS A 193 -11.22 -25.77 -19.05
N PRO A 194 -10.28 -26.64 -18.66
CA PRO A 194 -9.13 -26.97 -19.49
C PRO A 194 -9.61 -27.53 -20.83
N VAL A 195 -8.94 -27.13 -21.92
CA VAL A 195 -9.22 -27.66 -23.25
C VAL A 195 -8.76 -29.13 -23.28
N PRO A 196 -9.60 -30.09 -23.69
CA PRO A 196 -9.18 -31.48 -23.80
C PRO A 196 -8.00 -31.62 -24.78
N GLY A 197 -6.83 -31.96 -24.26
CA GLY A 197 -5.67 -32.50 -24.99
C GLY A 197 -5.15 -31.67 -26.17
N VAL A 198 -4.25 -30.72 -25.90
CA VAL A 198 -3.13 -30.47 -26.81
C VAL A 198 -1.95 -31.24 -26.23
N TYR A 199 -1.83 -32.51 -26.60
CA TYR A 199 -0.65 -33.34 -26.37
C TYR A 199 0.13 -33.46 -27.67
#